data_AF-A0A970KDN4-F1
#
_entry.id   AF-A0A970KDN4-F1
#
_cell.length_a   1.000
_cell.length_b   1.000
_cell.length_c   1.000
_cell.angle_alpha   90.00
_cell.angle_beta   90.00
_cell.angle_gamma   90.00
#
_symmetry.space_group_name_H-M   'P 1'
#
loop_
_entity.id
_entity.type
_entity.pdbx_description
1 polymer ?
#
loop_
_entity_poly.entity_id
_entity_poly.type
_entity_poly.pdbx_seq_one_letter_code
_entity_poly.pdbx_strand_id
1 'polypeptide(L)'
;PALRPLAKLNPLWVAALGLLFLFACMVVPAWAMGMNPPLRIYNYLGLFFMGFFFWGLFCLHAWLHKKQIALYPAFTGWGRAALILIIFLAMAFDFHKQPTPFGGKTDTETLYIYRGNLPRVTSDLILRARPYSEALQKRQAYVNQQKALGKDSLTVPPIPNPPTSILFLDITPDPTHWINMLQAEWYGIGQIAVDSD
;
A
#
# COMPACT_ATOMS: atom_id res chain seq x y z
N PRO A 1 2.48 28.80 24.43
CA PRO A 1 1.10 29.28 24.15
C PRO A 1 0.21 28.25 23.42
N ALA A 2 0.71 27.62 22.34
CA ALA A 2 -0.07 26.73 21.45
C ALA A 2 -0.58 25.41 22.08
N LEU A 3 0.07 24.90 23.13
CA LEU A 3 -0.30 23.61 23.77
C LEU A 3 -1.32 23.74 24.92
N ARG A 4 -1.68 24.96 25.32
CA ARG A 4 -2.62 25.22 26.43
C ARG A 4 -4.02 24.59 26.25
N PRO A 5 -4.65 24.56 25.06
CA PRO A 5 -5.94 23.90 24.91
C PRO A 5 -5.83 22.38 25.04
N LEU A 6 -4.76 21.77 24.49
CA LEU A 6 -4.53 20.32 24.53
C LEU A 6 -4.31 19.80 25.95
N ALA A 7 -3.70 20.60 26.84
CA ALA A 7 -3.49 20.23 28.25
C ALA A 7 -4.78 20.07 29.07
N LYS A 8 -5.94 20.47 28.54
CA LYS A 8 -7.25 20.26 29.19
C LYS A 8 -7.87 18.91 28.83
N LEU A 9 -7.44 18.29 27.74
CA LEU A 9 -7.95 16.99 27.29
C LEU A 9 -7.23 15.88 28.05
N ASN A 10 -7.99 14.93 28.60
CA ASN A 10 -7.40 13.72 29.16
C ASN A 10 -6.98 12.81 28.01
N PRO A 11 -5.71 12.37 27.93
CA PRO A 11 -5.24 11.50 26.86
C PRO A 11 -6.03 10.18 26.75
N LEU A 12 -6.60 9.67 27.85
CA LEU A 12 -7.46 8.48 27.82
C LEU A 12 -8.73 8.70 27.00
N TRP A 13 -9.33 9.89 27.05
CA TRP A 13 -10.51 10.21 26.24
C TRP A 13 -10.17 10.32 24.76
N VAL A 14 -8.98 10.85 24.43
CA VAL A 14 -8.50 10.92 23.04
C VAL A 14 -8.26 9.51 22.49
N ALA A 15 -7.67 8.62 23.28
CA ALA A 15 -7.46 7.22 22.92
C ALA A 15 -8.79 6.47 22.74
N ALA A 16 -9.74 6.64 23.67
CA ALA A 16 -11.05 6.02 23.60
C ALA A 16 -11.86 6.48 22.37
N LEU A 17 -11.84 7.79 22.08
CA LEU A 17 -12.49 8.36 20.89
C LEU A 17 -11.83 7.85 19.60
N GLY A 18 -10.50 7.80 19.55
CA GLY A 18 -9.77 7.28 18.40
C GLY A 18 -10.08 5.81 18.13
N LEU A 19 -10.13 4.98 19.18
CA LEU A 19 -10.53 3.57 19.07
C LEU A 19 -11.97 3.42 18.58
N LEU A 20 -12.90 4.19 19.15
CA LEU A 20 -14.30 4.18 18.73
C LEU A 20 -14.46 4.58 17.26
N PHE A 21 -13.74 5.63 16.83
CA PHE A 21 -13.73 6.07 15.43
C PHE A 21 -13.21 4.99 14.49
N LEU A 22 -12.06 4.39 14.80
CA LEU A 22 -11.48 3.31 14.00
C LEU A 22 -12.40 2.10 13.92
N PHE A 23 -13.06 1.76 15.02
CA PHE A 23 -14.03 0.67 15.08
C PHE A 23 -15.25 0.97 14.22
N ALA A 24 -15.80 2.19 14.28
CA ALA A 24 -16.92 2.59 13.43
C ALA A 24 -16.56 2.51 11.93
N CYS A 25 -15.33 2.92 11.56
CA CYS A 25 -14.83 2.81 10.19
C CYS A 25 -14.62 1.35 9.73
N MET A 26 -14.45 0.37 10.64
CA MET A 26 -14.36 -1.05 10.30
C MET A 26 -15.72 -1.74 10.26
N VAL A 27 -16.55 -1.49 11.27
CA VAL A 27 -17.80 -2.21 11.50
C VAL A 27 -18.84 -1.85 10.45
N VAL A 28 -18.98 -0.57 10.09
CA VAL A 28 -20.00 -0.16 9.11
C VAL A 28 -19.73 -0.81 7.74
N PRO A 29 -18.50 -0.78 7.19
CA PRO A 29 -18.22 -1.49 5.94
C PRO A 29 -18.29 -3.02 6.06
N ALA A 30 -17.78 -3.61 7.14
CA ALA A 30 -17.81 -5.06 7.33
C ALA A 30 -19.25 -5.59 7.44
N TRP A 31 -20.12 -4.87 8.14
CA TRP A 31 -21.53 -5.20 8.27
C TRP A 31 -22.27 -5.03 6.94
N ALA A 32 -22.04 -3.93 6.22
CA ALA A 32 -22.66 -3.68 4.93
C ALA A 32 -22.25 -4.70 3.84
N MET A 33 -21.00 -5.18 3.86
CA MET A 33 -20.49 -6.14 2.89
C MET A 33 -20.77 -7.60 3.27
N GLY A 34 -21.11 -7.89 4.55
CA GLY A 34 -21.29 -9.26 5.04
C GLY A 34 -20.01 -10.12 5.00
N MET A 35 -18.85 -9.49 4.75
CA MET A 35 -17.55 -10.15 4.61
C MET A 35 -16.44 -9.25 5.15
N ASN A 36 -15.27 -9.84 5.42
CA ASN A 36 -14.12 -9.08 5.87
C ASN A 36 -13.73 -8.00 4.84
N PRO A 37 -13.52 -6.74 5.28
CA PRO A 37 -13.11 -5.66 4.39
C PRO A 37 -11.86 -6.02 3.58
N PRO A 38 -11.74 -5.58 2.32
CA PRO A 38 -10.52 -5.77 1.54
C PRO A 38 -9.31 -5.11 2.23
N LEU A 39 -8.11 -5.71 2.10
CA LEU A 39 -6.86 -5.26 2.76
C LEU A 39 -6.57 -3.76 2.57
N ARG A 40 -6.96 -3.17 1.44
CA ARG A 40 -6.82 -1.74 1.16
C ARG A 40 -7.55 -0.84 2.16
N ILE A 41 -8.66 -1.29 2.76
CA ILE A 41 -9.41 -0.53 3.77
C ILE A 41 -8.61 -0.42 5.07
N TYR A 42 -7.86 -1.46 5.43
CA TYR A 42 -6.95 -1.43 6.59
C TYR A 42 -5.80 -0.42 6.41
N ASN A 43 -5.30 -0.24 5.19
CA ASN A 43 -4.28 0.78 4.92
C ASN A 43 -4.80 2.20 5.17
N TYR A 44 -6.06 2.50 4.81
CA TYR A 44 -6.69 3.80 5.10
C TYR A 44 -6.92 4.00 6.61
N LEU A 45 -7.30 2.94 7.33
CA LEU A 45 -7.45 2.98 8.79
C LEU A 45 -6.13 3.27 9.50
N GLY A 46 -5.02 2.76 8.97
CA GLY A 46 -3.68 3.08 9.45
C GLY A 46 -3.39 4.59 9.47
N LEU A 47 -3.86 5.34 8.46
CA LEU A 47 -3.69 6.80 8.41
C LEU A 47 -4.46 7.51 9.53
N PHE A 48 -5.72 7.13 9.75
CA PHE A 48 -6.53 7.67 10.85
C PHE A 48 -5.94 7.31 12.21
N PHE A 49 -5.47 6.06 12.36
CA PHE A 49 -4.79 5.61 13.57
C PHE A 49 -3.56 6.46 13.86
N MET A 50 -2.69 6.70 12.87
CA MET A 50 -1.51 7.55 13.04
C MET A 50 -1.90 8.97 13.47
N GLY A 51 -2.95 9.54 12.88
CA GLY A 51 -3.49 10.85 13.27
C GLY A 51 -3.91 10.89 14.75
N PHE A 52 -4.74 9.93 15.19
CA PHE A 52 -5.17 9.81 16.58
C PHE A 52 -4.02 9.50 17.53
N PHE A 53 -3.05 8.69 17.10
CA PHE A 53 -1.88 8.32 17.88
C PHE A 53 -1.00 9.55 18.16
N PHE A 54 -0.64 10.32 17.14
CA PHE A 54 0.13 11.55 17.33
C PHE A 54 -0.63 12.60 18.13
N TRP A 55 -1.93 12.79 17.85
CA TRP A 55 -2.76 13.70 18.64
C TRP A 55 -2.82 13.27 20.12
N GLY A 56 -2.96 11.97 20.39
CA GLY A 56 -2.90 11.38 21.72
C GLY A 56 -1.57 11.65 22.42
N LEU A 57 -0.44 11.48 21.73
CA LEU A 57 0.89 11.80 22.25
C LEU A 57 1.05 13.28 22.60
N PHE A 58 0.55 14.19 21.76
CA PHE A 58 0.57 15.62 22.07
C PHE A 58 -0.30 15.97 23.28
N CYS A 59 -1.49 15.37 23.40
CA CYS A 59 -2.36 15.55 24.57
C CYS A 59 -1.73 14.99 25.84
N LEU A 60 -1.12 13.81 25.76
CA LEU A 60 -0.41 13.17 26.86
C LEU A 60 0.75 14.04 27.35
N HIS A 61 1.59 14.52 26.43
CA HIS A 61 2.69 15.41 26.76
C HIS A 61 2.20 16.71 27.43
N ALA A 62 1.18 17.35 26.87
CA ALA A 62 0.61 18.59 27.42
C ALA A 62 -0.04 18.37 28.81
N TRP A 63 -0.72 17.23 28.99
CA TRP A 63 -1.36 16.84 30.25
C TRP A 63 -0.33 16.53 31.35
N LEU A 64 0.72 15.78 31.04
CA LEU A 64 1.82 15.48 31.96
C LEU A 64 2.59 16.74 32.37
N HIS A 65 2.90 17.61 31.41
CA HIS A 65 3.55 18.90 31.68
C HIS A 65 2.70 19.79 32.61
N LYS A 66 1.37 19.82 32.42
CA LYS A 66 0.46 20.56 33.31
C LYS A 66 0.43 19.96 34.72
N LYS A 67 0.49 18.64 34.84
CA LYS A 67 0.48 17.93 36.13
C LYS A 67 1.83 17.98 36.85
N GLN A 68 2.86 18.62 36.27
CA GLN A 68 4.23 18.64 36.77
C GLN A 68 4.79 17.24 37.07
N ILE A 69 4.25 16.22 36.39
CA ILE A 69 4.78 14.86 36.44
C ILE A 69 6.04 14.92 35.58
N ALA A 70 7.21 14.83 36.22
CA ALA A 70 8.51 14.99 35.57
C ALA A 70 8.58 14.14 34.28
N LEU A 71 8.65 14.80 33.13
CA LEU A 71 8.78 14.13 31.85
C LEU A 71 10.24 13.76 31.64
N TYR A 72 10.48 12.45 31.55
CA TYR A 72 11.75 11.83 31.18
C TYR A 72 12.31 12.40 29.86
N PRO A 73 13.64 12.33 29.65
CA PRO A 73 14.38 12.95 28.53
C PRO A 73 13.92 12.62 27.10
N ALA A 74 12.97 11.70 26.90
CA ALA A 74 12.43 11.35 25.59
C ALA A 74 11.71 12.52 24.86
N PHE A 75 11.22 13.53 25.58
CA PHE A 75 10.46 14.65 24.98
C PHE A 75 11.22 15.98 24.95
N THR A 76 12.48 16.01 25.38
CA THR A 76 13.31 17.23 25.44
C THR A 76 14.71 16.98 24.87
N GLY A 77 15.36 18.03 24.35
CA GLY A 77 16.72 17.95 23.80
C GLY A 77 16.89 16.87 22.72
N TRP A 78 17.89 16.01 22.89
CA TRP A 78 18.25 14.94 21.95
C TRP A 78 17.22 13.80 21.89
N GLY A 79 16.46 13.54 22.97
CA GLY A 79 15.46 12.47 23.00
C GLY A 79 14.31 12.72 22.02
N ARG A 80 13.93 14.00 21.81
CA ARG A 80 12.95 14.38 20.78
C ARG A 80 13.46 14.06 19.37
N ALA A 81 14.74 14.33 19.10
CA ALA A 81 15.35 14.02 17.80
C ALA A 81 15.44 12.50 17.58
N ALA A 82 15.80 11.74 18.62
CA ALA A 82 15.83 10.28 18.58
C ALA A 82 14.43 9.68 18.34
N LEU A 83 13.39 10.22 18.97
CA LEU A 83 12.01 9.78 18.76
C LEU A 83 11.53 10.05 17.33
N ILE A 84 11.82 11.24 16.78
CA ILE A 84 11.51 11.58 15.37
C ILE A 84 12.24 10.63 14.42
N LEU A 85 13.51 10.34 14.70
CA LEU A 85 14.30 9.38 13.93
C LEU A 85 13.69 7.97 14.02
N ILE A 86 13.29 7.50 15.19
CA ILE A 86 12.66 6.18 15.36
C ILE A 86 11.33 6.11 14.59
N ILE A 87 10.51 7.17 14.62
CA ILE A 87 9.27 7.24 13.83
C ILE A 87 9.60 7.17 12.33
N PHE A 88 10.59 7.95 11.88
CA PHE A 88 11.03 7.93 10.49
C PHE A 88 11.55 6.54 10.08
N LEU A 89 12.37 5.91 10.92
CA LEU A 89 12.88 4.56 10.70
C LEU A 89 11.74 3.54 10.68
N ALA A 90 10.77 3.62 11.60
CA ALA A 90 9.61 2.73 11.61
C ALA A 90 8.73 2.90 10.36
N MET A 91 8.58 4.12 9.84
CA MET A 91 7.88 4.39 8.58
C MET A 91 8.68 3.95 7.34
N ALA A 92 10.00 4.09 7.38
CA ALA A 92 10.89 3.70 6.29
C ALA A 92 11.12 2.18 6.22
N PHE A 93 11.07 1.51 7.36
CA PHE A 93 11.41 0.11 7.55
C PHE A 93 10.25 -0.66 8.19
N ASP A 94 9.10 -0.72 7.52
CA ASP A 94 8.04 -1.67 7.86
C ASP A 94 8.39 -3.05 7.27
N PHE A 95 8.49 -4.05 8.14
CA PHE A 95 8.82 -5.44 7.79
C PHE A 95 7.53 -6.25 7.78
N HIS A 96 7.18 -6.79 6.62
CA HIS A 96 6.06 -7.71 6.54
C HIS A 96 6.48 -9.02 5.90
N LYS A 97 6.12 -10.12 6.57
CA LYS A 97 6.24 -11.46 6.06
C LYS A 97 5.16 -11.65 5.00
N GLN A 98 5.47 -11.42 3.73
CA GLN A 98 4.58 -11.84 2.64
C GLN A 98 4.94 -13.28 2.26
N PRO A 99 4.00 -14.23 2.28
CA PRO A 99 4.16 -15.43 1.48
C PRO A 99 4.23 -15.00 0.01
N THR A 100 5.23 -15.48 -0.72
CA THR A 100 5.38 -15.19 -2.15
C THR A 100 4.15 -15.72 -2.92
N PRO A 101 3.70 -15.00 -3.96
CA PRO A 101 2.33 -15.11 -4.45
C PRO A 101 2.23 -15.77 -5.83
N PHE A 102 1.03 -16.21 -6.20
CA PHE A 102 0.52 -16.26 -7.58
C PHE A 102 1.50 -16.74 -8.66
N GLY A 103 1.45 -18.03 -8.94
CA GLY A 103 2.27 -18.71 -9.94
C GLY A 103 2.71 -20.03 -9.35
N GLY A 104 1.98 -21.09 -9.64
CA GLY A 104 2.18 -22.39 -9.00
C GLY A 104 3.64 -22.85 -9.06
N LYS A 105 4.30 -22.90 -7.90
CA LYS A 105 4.89 -24.11 -7.31
C LYS A 105 5.61 -23.78 -6.01
N THR A 106 5.23 -24.55 -4.98
CA THR A 106 5.99 -24.95 -3.78
C THR A 106 6.53 -23.86 -2.84
N ASP A 107 5.84 -23.75 -1.71
CA ASP A 107 6.38 -23.72 -0.35
C ASP A 107 7.91 -23.65 -0.24
N THR A 108 8.44 -22.56 0.32
CA THR A 108 9.43 -22.51 1.44
C THR A 108 10.37 -21.30 1.45
N GLU A 109 10.28 -20.33 0.52
CA GLU A 109 11.07 -19.11 0.65
C GLU A 109 10.25 -17.95 1.25
N THR A 110 10.40 -17.78 2.56
CA THR A 110 9.94 -16.57 3.24
C THR A 110 10.80 -15.39 2.77
N LEU A 111 10.36 -14.68 1.73
CA LEU A 111 11.05 -13.47 1.32
C LEU A 111 10.68 -12.32 2.26
N TYR A 112 11.65 -11.83 3.02
CA TYR A 112 11.51 -10.57 3.76
C TYR A 112 11.56 -9.42 2.75
N ILE A 113 10.40 -8.99 2.27
CA ILE A 113 10.29 -7.87 1.34
C ILE A 113 10.18 -6.59 2.14
N TYR A 114 11.05 -5.61 1.86
CA TYR A 114 10.94 -4.25 2.37
C TYR A 114 9.57 -3.68 1.99
N ARG A 115 8.68 -3.46 2.97
CA ARG A 115 7.35 -2.89 2.75
C ARG A 115 7.28 -1.37 2.90
N GLY A 116 8.37 -0.72 3.29
CA GLY A 116 8.46 0.74 3.20
C GLY A 116 8.08 1.18 1.78
N ASN A 117 6.93 1.85 1.65
CA ASN A 117 6.48 2.34 0.34
C ASN A 117 7.54 3.25 -0.27
N LEU A 118 8.29 4.01 0.53
CA LEU A 118 9.28 4.95 0.04
C LEU A 118 10.42 4.26 -0.75
N PRO A 119 11.25 3.37 -0.18
CA PRO A 119 12.30 2.71 -0.97
C PRO A 119 11.77 1.95 -2.19
N ARG A 120 10.61 1.29 -2.07
CA ARG A 120 9.99 0.50 -3.14
C ARG A 120 9.45 1.40 -4.26
N VAL A 121 8.72 2.46 -3.93
CA VAL A 121 8.21 3.46 -4.88
C VAL A 121 9.36 4.23 -5.52
N THR A 122 10.40 4.58 -4.76
CA THR A 122 11.60 5.25 -5.29
C THR A 122 12.33 4.32 -6.25
N SER A 123 12.50 3.04 -5.91
CA SER A 123 13.10 2.04 -6.82
C SER A 123 12.26 1.85 -8.08
N ASP A 124 10.94 1.73 -7.95
CA ASP A 124 10.04 1.59 -9.09
C ASP A 124 10.10 2.84 -9.98
N LEU A 125 10.08 4.04 -9.41
CA LEU A 125 10.11 5.30 -10.14
C LEU A 125 11.44 5.54 -10.87
N ILE A 126 12.57 5.28 -10.20
CA ILE A 126 13.90 5.59 -10.74
C ILE A 126 14.41 4.47 -11.65
N LEU A 127 14.19 3.20 -11.29
CA LEU A 127 14.82 2.07 -11.97
C LEU A 127 13.86 1.32 -12.91
N ARG A 128 12.57 1.22 -12.56
CA ARG A 128 11.63 0.35 -13.29
C ARG A 128 10.68 1.11 -14.22
N ALA A 129 10.35 2.35 -13.91
CA ALA A 129 9.29 3.09 -14.60
C ALA A 129 9.53 3.25 -16.11
N ARG A 130 10.76 3.60 -16.49
CA ARG A 130 11.11 3.78 -17.91
C ARG A 130 11.08 2.44 -18.68
N PRO A 131 11.83 1.39 -18.29
CA PRO A 131 11.76 0.10 -18.98
C PRO A 131 10.34 -0.48 -19.06
N TYR A 132 9.57 -0.32 -17.99
CA TYR A 132 8.19 -0.78 -17.92
C TYR A 132 7.26 -0.01 -18.89
N SER A 133 7.38 1.32 -18.96
CA SER A 133 6.66 2.16 -19.92
C SER A 133 7.01 1.80 -21.37
N GLU A 134 8.29 1.59 -21.66
CA GLU A 134 8.75 1.15 -22.97
C GLU A 134 8.19 -0.22 -23.35
N ALA A 135 8.11 -1.17 -22.40
CA ALA A 135 7.50 -2.48 -22.62
C ALA A 135 6.00 -2.39 -22.92
N LEU A 136 5.26 -1.57 -22.19
CA LEU A 136 3.83 -1.32 -22.44
C LEU A 136 3.60 -0.72 -23.83
N GLN A 137 4.39 0.29 -24.20
CA GLN A 137 4.28 0.93 -25.52
C GLN A 137 4.60 -0.04 -26.65
N LYS A 138 5.63 -0.87 -26.49
CA LYS A 138 5.97 -1.92 -27.47
C LYS A 138 4.84 -2.93 -27.64
N ARG A 139 4.25 -3.41 -26.55
CA ARG A 139 3.11 -4.34 -26.60
C ARG A 139 1.91 -3.67 -27.28
N GLN A 140 1.62 -2.41 -26.95
CA GLN A 140 0.55 -1.65 -27.59
C GLN A 140 0.75 -1.51 -29.10
N ALA A 141 1.96 -1.18 -29.54
CA ALA A 141 2.30 -1.08 -30.95
C ALA A 141 2.13 -2.42 -31.67
N TYR A 142 2.57 -3.52 -31.03
CA TYR A 142 2.38 -4.88 -31.55
C TYR A 142 0.90 -5.24 -31.72
N VAL A 143 0.07 -5.02 -30.69
CA VAL A 143 -1.37 -5.30 -30.77
C VAL A 143 -2.02 -4.49 -31.89
N ASN A 144 -1.70 -3.20 -32.01
CA ASN A 144 -2.23 -2.35 -33.07
C ASN A 144 -1.82 -2.83 -34.46
N GLN A 145 -0.56 -3.27 -34.62
CA GLN A 145 -0.06 -3.83 -35.88
C GLN A 145 -0.81 -5.11 -36.26
N GLN A 146 -0.98 -6.04 -35.31
CA GLN A 146 -1.67 -7.31 -35.57
C GLN A 146 -3.16 -7.09 -35.87
N LYS A 147 -3.80 -6.15 -35.18
CA LYS A 147 -5.17 -5.73 -35.46
C LYS A 147 -5.31 -5.15 -36.87
N ALA A 148 -4.36 -4.33 -37.32
CA ALA A 148 -4.36 -3.80 -38.69
C ALA A 148 -4.20 -4.91 -39.76
N LEU A 149 -3.60 -6.05 -39.39
CA LEU A 149 -3.52 -7.25 -40.23
C LEU A 149 -4.79 -8.14 -40.15
N GLY A 150 -5.82 -7.72 -39.43
CA GLY A 150 -7.08 -8.45 -39.27
C GLY A 150 -6.99 -9.66 -38.32
N LYS A 151 -5.96 -9.72 -37.46
CA LYS A 151 -5.85 -10.77 -36.45
C LYS A 151 -6.81 -10.50 -35.28
N ASP A 152 -7.60 -11.51 -34.94
CA ASP A 152 -8.62 -11.44 -33.89
C ASP A 152 -8.23 -12.20 -32.61
N SER A 153 -7.26 -13.10 -32.69
CA SER A 153 -6.67 -13.81 -31.55
C SER A 153 -5.18 -13.53 -31.50
N LEU A 154 -4.71 -12.96 -30.40
CA LEU A 154 -3.32 -12.52 -30.23
C LEU A 154 -2.63 -13.17 -29.04
N THR A 155 -1.38 -13.57 -29.25
CA THR A 155 -0.44 -13.90 -28.18
C THR A 155 0.53 -12.74 -28.02
N VAL A 156 0.67 -12.21 -26.80
CA VAL A 156 1.56 -11.09 -26.50
C VAL A 156 2.71 -11.52 -25.59
N PRO A 157 3.90 -10.90 -25.72
CA PRO A 157 5.01 -11.21 -24.83
C PRO A 157 4.73 -10.72 -23.40
N PRO A 158 5.24 -11.40 -22.36
CA PRO A 158 5.11 -10.95 -20.97
C PRO A 158 5.83 -9.61 -20.74
N ILE A 159 5.32 -8.76 -19.84
CA ILE A 159 6.01 -7.51 -19.49
C ILE A 159 7.12 -7.82 -18.48
N PRO A 160 8.38 -7.51 -18.80
CA PRO A 160 9.48 -7.73 -17.88
C PRO A 160 9.44 -6.71 -16.72
N ASN A 161 9.79 -7.18 -15.52
CA ASN A 161 10.02 -6.36 -14.33
C ASN A 161 8.88 -5.37 -13.98
N PRO A 162 7.65 -5.85 -13.73
CA PRO A 162 6.56 -4.98 -13.30
C PRO A 162 6.92 -4.21 -12.01
N PRO A 163 6.39 -2.99 -11.83
CA PRO A 163 6.52 -2.25 -10.58
C PRO A 163 5.93 -3.07 -9.45
N THR A 164 6.62 -3.06 -8.31
CA THR A 164 6.24 -3.89 -7.19
C THR A 164 5.37 -3.10 -6.20
N SER A 165 5.51 -1.79 -6.14
CA SER A 165 4.79 -0.88 -5.22
C SER A 165 3.31 -0.74 -5.54
N ILE A 166 2.89 -1.05 -6.77
CA ILE A 166 1.49 -1.11 -7.18
C ILE A 166 1.10 -2.55 -7.45
N LEU A 167 -0.14 -2.91 -7.11
CA LEU A 167 -0.70 -4.19 -7.52
C LEU A 167 -0.91 -4.14 -9.03
N PHE A 168 -0.04 -4.82 -9.77
CA PHE A 168 -0.15 -4.94 -11.22
C PHE A 168 -0.73 -6.31 -11.58
N LEU A 169 -1.76 -6.29 -12.43
CA LEU A 169 -2.43 -7.46 -12.96
C LEU A 169 -2.20 -7.46 -14.48
N ASP A 170 -1.36 -8.37 -14.96
CA ASP A 170 -1.07 -8.53 -16.39
C ASP A 170 -1.95 -9.62 -17.04
N ILE A 171 -1.92 -9.67 -18.37
CA ILE A 171 -2.50 -10.73 -19.19
C ILE A 171 -1.89 -12.08 -18.78
N THR A 172 -2.74 -13.09 -18.62
CA THR A 172 -2.36 -14.45 -18.20
C THR A 172 -2.26 -15.41 -19.40
N PRO A 173 -1.68 -16.61 -19.22
CA PRO A 173 -1.69 -17.63 -20.27
C PRO A 173 -3.09 -18.19 -20.54
N ASP A 174 -3.97 -18.20 -19.52
CA ASP A 174 -5.37 -18.61 -19.68
C ASP A 174 -6.16 -17.50 -20.39
N PRO A 175 -6.63 -17.73 -21.64
CA PRO A 175 -7.37 -16.73 -22.39
C PRO A 175 -8.77 -16.45 -21.84
N THR A 176 -9.31 -17.35 -21.01
CA THR A 176 -10.63 -17.20 -20.38
C THR A 176 -10.55 -16.44 -19.05
N HIS A 177 -9.34 -16.10 -18.60
CA HIS A 177 -9.17 -15.31 -17.39
C HIS A 177 -9.80 -13.92 -17.56
N TRP A 178 -10.47 -13.43 -16.52
CA TRP A 178 -11.26 -12.19 -16.59
C TRP A 178 -10.43 -10.97 -17.04
N ILE A 179 -9.13 -10.91 -16.71
CA ILE A 179 -8.22 -9.85 -17.18
C ILE A 179 -8.10 -9.89 -18.71
N ASN A 180 -7.88 -11.08 -19.27
CA ASN A 180 -7.70 -11.26 -20.70
C ASN A 180 -8.98 -10.92 -21.46
N MET A 181 -10.14 -11.31 -20.93
CA MET A 181 -11.44 -10.95 -21.50
C MET A 181 -11.62 -9.43 -21.58
N LEU A 182 -11.34 -8.70 -20.48
CA LEU A 182 -11.44 -7.24 -20.45
C LEU A 182 -10.42 -6.56 -21.37
N GLN A 183 -9.20 -7.12 -21.47
CA GLN A 183 -8.18 -6.61 -22.39
C GLN A 183 -8.54 -6.85 -23.86
N ALA A 184 -9.09 -8.02 -24.18
CA ALA A 184 -9.57 -8.36 -25.52
C ALA A 184 -10.70 -7.40 -25.94
N GLU A 185 -11.67 -7.16 -25.04
CA GLU A 185 -12.74 -6.18 -25.23
C GLU A 185 -12.19 -4.76 -25.43
N TRP A 186 -11.26 -4.33 -24.58
CA TRP A 186 -10.60 -3.01 -24.70
C TRP A 186 -9.91 -2.83 -26.05
N TYR A 187 -9.21 -3.87 -26.53
CA TYR A 187 -8.55 -3.83 -27.83
C TYR A 187 -9.50 -4.05 -29.01
N GLY A 188 -10.73 -4.48 -28.77
CA GLY A 188 -11.71 -4.85 -29.79
C GLY A 188 -11.22 -6.03 -30.63
N ILE A 189 -10.73 -7.08 -29.97
CA ILE A 189 -10.30 -8.36 -30.54
C ILE A 189 -11.01 -9.51 -29.79
N GLY A 190 -11.14 -10.67 -30.42
CA GLY A 190 -11.80 -11.84 -29.84
C GLY A 190 -11.05 -12.48 -28.68
N GLN A 191 -9.71 -12.52 -28.72
CA GLN A 191 -8.91 -13.17 -27.69
C GLN A 191 -7.50 -12.57 -27.54
N ILE A 192 -7.02 -12.50 -26.30
CA ILE A 192 -5.63 -12.17 -26.00
C ILE A 192 -5.09 -13.10 -24.91
N ALA A 193 -3.85 -13.55 -25.06
CA ALA A 193 -3.15 -14.35 -24.04
C ALA A 193 -1.67 -13.97 -24.02
N VAL A 194 -0.99 -14.25 -22.90
CA VAL A 194 0.47 -14.12 -22.84
C VAL A 194 1.11 -15.41 -23.33
N ASP A 195 2.25 -15.30 -24.01
CA ASP A 195 3.02 -16.47 -24.40
C ASP A 195 3.46 -17.25 -23.15
N SER A 196 3.17 -18.55 -23.12
CA SER A 196 3.63 -19.42 -22.04
C SER A 196 5.06 -19.85 -22.35
N ASP A 197 6.03 -19.08 -21.86
CA ASP A 197 7.41 -19.58 -21.71
C ASP A 197 7.46 -20.69 -20.65
#